data_AF-A0A6M4PTM4-F1
#
_entry.id   AF-A0A6M4PTM4-F1
#
_cell.length_a   1.000
_cell.length_b   1.000
_cell.length_c   1.000
_cell.angle_alpha   90.00
_cell.angle_beta   90.00
_cell.angle_gamma   90.00
#
_symmetry.space_group_name_H-M   'P 1'
#
loop_
_entity.id
_entity.type
_entity.pdbx_description
1 polymer ?
#
loop_
_entity_poly.entity_id
_entity_poly.type
_entity_poly.pdbx_seq_one_letter_code
_entity_poly.pdbx_strand_id
1 'polypeptide(L)'
;MTRETPESPVVQRWTPGKETGTESTTATARHVAGSRLLNKVPEVTVWFWIIKILCTTVGESFADYINETLGFGLTNTMLLFTAVFAIVLTVQFRTKRYVPFPYWLTVVVVSVTGTLYTDMLTDKQNVPLWLSSAVFSVLLALVFGVWWLRERTLSIHSITTFPREAFYWLTVLVTFALGTALGDWTLELTNWTPAQSVLLPLGLIASITALWKFGANPVLSFWLAYILTRPLGANIGDWLASPKAAANPGDPVGLGLGTFATSLIFLGAILATVIYLTISRQDVAETSEATHEPPVTNARKERIALAGFAVIAAGTVALMIWAHHQPHVTCDPTGQSETMPACPKAALTGKQTTAAVSKYERFARTAIAQDRAGTAAASHATVQKMRDDWDADATSLQAVNNTTWTLLDHQMDEVLRAYAIDHGNIQPVSAAEQEKQLETLLGDLQSHRF
;
A
#
# COMPACT_ATOMS: atom_id res chain seq x y z
N MET A 1 -21.72 97.45 -63.07
CA MET A 1 -21.92 96.10 -62.51
C MET A 1 -20.58 95.68 -61.90
N THR A 2 -20.39 96.06 -60.64
CA THR A 2 -19.13 95.98 -59.90
C THR A 2 -19.03 94.67 -59.14
N ARG A 3 -17.82 94.09 -59.20
CA ARG A 3 -17.31 92.98 -58.37
C ARG A 3 -17.37 93.37 -56.88
N GLU A 4 -17.65 92.39 -56.03
CA GLU A 4 -17.28 92.45 -54.62
C GLU A 4 -16.42 91.25 -54.21
N THR A 5 -15.52 91.58 -53.30
CA THR A 5 -14.30 90.96 -52.79
C THR A 5 -14.55 90.08 -51.55
N PRO A 6 -13.51 89.39 -51.02
CA PRO A 6 -13.62 88.35 -50.00
C PRO A 6 -13.43 88.88 -48.57
N GLU A 7 -13.94 88.18 -47.55
CA GLU A 7 -13.46 88.31 -46.18
C GLU A 7 -13.50 86.97 -45.41
N SER A 8 -12.36 86.68 -44.78
CA SER A 8 -12.18 85.87 -43.57
C SER A 8 -11.30 86.74 -42.65
N PRO A 9 -11.11 86.48 -41.34
CA PRO A 9 -11.76 85.54 -40.40
C PRO A 9 -12.21 86.23 -39.07
N VAL A 10 -13.01 85.57 -38.23
CA VAL A 10 -13.16 85.99 -36.81
C VAL A 10 -12.83 84.84 -35.86
N VAL A 11 -11.87 85.16 -35.01
CA VAL A 11 -11.25 84.41 -33.94
C VAL A 11 -12.27 84.10 -32.84
N GLN A 12 -12.40 82.82 -32.42
CA GLN A 12 -12.99 82.48 -31.14
C GLN A 12 -11.99 81.78 -30.20
N ARG A 13 -11.70 82.56 -29.18
CA ARG A 13 -10.84 82.45 -28.00
C ARG A 13 -10.96 81.11 -27.25
N TRP A 14 -9.80 80.55 -26.91
CA TRP A 14 -9.61 79.38 -26.02
C TRP A 14 -9.45 79.85 -24.57
N THR A 15 -10.25 79.32 -23.63
CA THR A 15 -9.84 79.09 -22.22
C THR A 15 -10.71 78.01 -21.55
N PRO A 16 -10.14 77.20 -20.63
CA PRO A 16 -10.70 75.93 -20.19
C PRO A 16 -11.38 75.98 -18.81
N GLY A 17 -12.28 75.04 -18.52
CA GLY A 17 -12.84 74.88 -17.18
C GLY A 17 -13.81 73.70 -17.01
N LYS A 18 -13.23 72.53 -16.69
CA LYS A 18 -13.75 71.40 -15.89
C LYS A 18 -15.23 70.99 -16.07
N GLU A 19 -15.42 69.81 -16.64
CA GLU A 19 -16.33 68.82 -16.04
C GLU A 19 -15.86 67.39 -16.36
N THR A 20 -15.88 66.58 -15.33
CA THR A 20 -15.37 65.21 -15.22
C THR A 20 -16.28 64.22 -15.95
N GLY A 21 -15.76 63.54 -16.96
CA GLY A 21 -16.43 62.41 -17.62
C GLY A 21 -15.41 61.33 -17.94
N THR A 22 -15.31 60.34 -17.07
CA THR A 22 -14.51 59.14 -17.26
C THR A 22 -15.14 58.31 -18.38
N GLU A 23 -14.62 58.40 -19.60
CA GLU A 23 -15.00 57.46 -20.66
C GLU A 23 -14.43 56.08 -20.33
N SER A 24 -15.26 55.21 -19.74
CA SER A 24 -14.96 53.78 -19.64
C SER A 24 -15.01 53.20 -21.05
N THR A 25 -13.86 53.05 -21.68
CA THR A 25 -13.72 52.24 -22.88
C THR A 25 -13.90 50.79 -22.46
N THR A 26 -15.14 50.29 -22.48
CA THR A 26 -15.44 48.87 -22.31
C THR A 26 -14.92 48.15 -23.54
N ALA A 27 -13.62 47.84 -23.54
CA ALA A 27 -13.01 46.91 -24.48
C ALA A 27 -13.68 45.56 -24.26
N THR A 28 -14.73 45.28 -25.04
CA THR A 28 -15.33 43.96 -25.14
C THR A 28 -14.26 43.06 -25.75
N ALA A 29 -13.46 42.42 -24.90
CA ALA A 29 -12.54 41.38 -25.29
C ALA A 29 -13.38 40.29 -25.97
N ARG A 30 -13.30 40.24 -27.30
CA ARG A 30 -13.78 39.11 -28.09
C ARG A 30 -13.04 37.89 -27.56
N HIS A 31 -13.68 37.13 -26.68
CA HIS A 31 -13.30 35.76 -26.39
C HIS A 31 -13.34 35.02 -27.73
N VAL A 32 -12.16 34.80 -28.30
CA VAL A 32 -11.99 33.91 -29.44
C VAL A 32 -12.39 32.53 -28.93
N ALA A 33 -13.61 32.12 -29.27
CA ALA A 33 -14.10 30.76 -29.16
C ALA A 33 -13.33 29.89 -30.17
N GLY A 34 -12.04 29.67 -29.91
CA GLY A 34 -11.32 28.56 -30.51
C GLY A 34 -11.93 27.28 -29.96
N SER A 35 -12.20 26.30 -30.83
CA SER A 35 -12.72 24.99 -30.46
C SER A 35 -11.93 24.42 -29.29
N ARG A 36 -12.49 24.49 -28.07
CA ARG A 36 -11.88 23.92 -26.87
C ARG A 36 -11.87 22.41 -27.05
N LEU A 37 -10.71 21.84 -27.38
CA LEU A 37 -10.50 20.42 -27.18
C LEU A 37 -10.75 20.15 -25.69
N LEU A 38 -11.72 19.28 -25.41
CA LEU A 38 -12.18 18.99 -24.06
C LEU A 38 -11.11 18.23 -23.30
N ASN A 39 -10.81 18.66 -22.07
CA ASN A 39 -9.85 17.96 -21.22
C ASN A 39 -10.26 16.50 -21.06
N LYS A 40 -9.29 15.58 -21.15
CA LYS A 40 -9.55 14.13 -21.06
C LYS A 40 -9.45 13.57 -19.64
N VAL A 41 -9.07 14.40 -18.67
CA VAL A 41 -8.90 14.05 -17.26
C VAL A 41 -10.02 14.71 -16.45
N PRO A 42 -10.58 14.00 -15.43
CA PRO A 42 -11.57 14.57 -14.53
C PRO A 42 -11.03 15.80 -13.82
N GLU A 43 -11.96 16.62 -13.36
CA GLU A 43 -11.62 17.67 -12.44
C GLU A 43 -11.24 17.13 -11.05
N VAL A 44 -10.28 17.80 -10.41
CA VAL A 44 -9.80 17.47 -9.06
C VAL A 44 -10.78 17.94 -7.99
N THR A 45 -11.90 17.25 -7.88
CA THR A 45 -12.90 17.44 -6.80
C THR A 45 -12.63 16.51 -5.62
N VAL A 46 -13.43 16.59 -4.55
CA VAL A 46 -13.38 15.62 -3.45
C VAL A 46 -13.64 14.18 -3.96
N TRP A 47 -14.54 14.03 -4.94
CA TRP A 47 -14.84 12.73 -5.54
C TRP A 47 -13.66 12.12 -6.27
N PHE A 48 -12.84 12.95 -6.94
CA PHE A 48 -11.60 12.50 -7.56
C PHE A 48 -10.68 11.83 -6.56
N TRP A 49 -10.50 12.43 -5.38
CA TRP A 49 -9.65 11.88 -4.33
C TRP A 49 -10.25 10.61 -3.71
N ILE A 50 -11.57 10.58 -3.46
CA ILE A 50 -12.25 9.39 -2.92
C ILE A 50 -12.03 8.19 -3.85
N ILE A 51 -12.44 8.31 -5.11
CA ILE A 51 -12.35 7.18 -6.05
C ILE A 51 -10.89 6.82 -6.38
N LYS A 52 -9.96 7.79 -6.42
CA LYS A 52 -8.53 7.51 -6.55
C LYS A 52 -8.01 6.65 -5.39
N ILE A 53 -8.33 7.00 -4.14
CA ILE A 53 -7.93 6.22 -2.96
C ILE A 53 -8.54 4.81 -3.02
N LEU A 54 -9.82 4.70 -3.41
CA LEU A 54 -10.45 3.39 -3.59
C LEU A 54 -9.73 2.55 -4.66
N CYS A 55 -9.39 3.14 -5.80
CA CYS A 55 -8.65 2.46 -6.87
C CYS A 55 -7.24 2.02 -6.45
N THR A 56 -6.56 2.82 -5.62
CA THR A 56 -5.24 2.46 -5.08
C THR A 56 -5.35 1.27 -4.14
N THR A 57 -6.37 1.21 -3.29
CA THR A 57 -6.59 0.08 -2.38
C THR A 57 -6.96 -1.22 -3.12
N VAL A 58 -7.83 -1.15 -4.12
CA VAL A 58 -8.13 -2.33 -4.98
C VAL A 58 -6.89 -2.81 -5.71
N GLY A 59 -6.03 -1.90 -6.17
CA GLY A 59 -4.82 -2.25 -6.90
C GLY A 59 -3.90 -3.19 -6.14
N GLU A 60 -3.79 -3.02 -4.83
CA GLU A 60 -3.04 -3.89 -3.92
C GLU A 60 -3.76 -5.22 -3.73
N SER A 61 -4.91 -5.18 -3.04
CA SER A 61 -5.58 -6.39 -2.57
C SER A 61 -6.07 -7.31 -3.69
N PHE A 62 -6.36 -6.76 -4.88
CA PHE A 62 -6.77 -7.56 -6.03
C PHE A 62 -5.59 -8.20 -6.76
N ALA A 63 -4.42 -7.53 -6.80
CA ALA A 63 -3.20 -8.13 -7.33
C ALA A 63 -2.81 -9.35 -6.49
N ASP A 64 -2.79 -9.20 -5.17
CA ASP A 64 -2.48 -10.26 -4.21
C ASP A 64 -3.45 -11.42 -4.32
N TYR A 65 -4.76 -11.13 -4.38
CA TYR A 65 -5.77 -12.16 -4.51
C TYR A 65 -5.56 -13.03 -5.76
N ILE A 66 -5.25 -12.42 -6.91
CA ILE A 66 -5.04 -13.18 -8.15
C ILE A 66 -3.72 -13.96 -8.10
N ASN A 67 -2.68 -13.38 -7.51
CA ASN A 67 -1.39 -14.02 -7.36
C ASN A 67 -1.45 -15.23 -6.41
N GLU A 68 -1.93 -15.02 -5.19
CA GLU A 68 -1.88 -15.99 -4.09
C GLU A 68 -3.04 -16.99 -4.11
N THR A 69 -4.28 -16.53 -4.39
CA THR A 69 -5.47 -17.37 -4.23
C THR A 69 -5.82 -18.15 -5.50
N LEU A 70 -5.67 -17.53 -6.68
CA LEU A 70 -5.95 -18.20 -7.95
C LEU A 70 -4.77 -19.05 -8.45
N GLY A 71 -3.60 -18.95 -7.81
CA GLY A 71 -2.42 -19.75 -8.15
C GLY A 71 -1.89 -19.52 -9.56
N PHE A 72 -2.28 -18.41 -10.20
CA PHE A 72 -1.81 -18.06 -11.55
C PHE A 72 -0.31 -17.81 -11.58
N GLY A 73 0.26 -17.42 -10.43
CA GLY A 73 1.65 -17.03 -10.27
C GLY A 73 1.91 -15.63 -10.82
N LEU A 74 2.81 -14.91 -10.15
CA LEU A 74 3.05 -13.48 -10.36
C LEU A 74 3.31 -13.11 -11.82
N THR A 75 4.02 -13.95 -12.57
CA THR A 75 4.37 -13.68 -13.98
C THR A 75 3.18 -13.76 -14.92
N ASN A 76 2.31 -14.76 -14.76
CA ASN A 76 1.15 -14.88 -15.63
C ASN A 76 0.14 -13.76 -15.33
N THR A 77 -0.03 -13.43 -14.04
CA THR A 77 -0.87 -12.31 -13.59
C THR A 77 -0.36 -10.99 -14.16
N MET A 78 0.94 -10.71 -14.05
CA MET A 78 1.55 -9.52 -14.63
C MET A 78 1.34 -9.43 -16.15
N LEU A 79 1.58 -10.52 -16.90
CA LEU A 79 1.38 -10.52 -18.35
C LEU A 79 -0.07 -10.30 -18.75
N LEU A 80 -1.02 -10.92 -18.03
CA LEU A 80 -2.44 -10.73 -18.25
C LEU A 80 -2.85 -9.28 -18.03
N PHE A 81 -2.50 -8.68 -16.89
CA PHE A 81 -2.85 -7.29 -16.59
C PHE A 81 -2.13 -6.30 -17.48
N THR A 82 -0.91 -6.59 -17.93
CA THR A 82 -0.21 -5.80 -18.95
C THR A 82 -1.00 -5.78 -20.26
N ALA A 83 -1.50 -6.93 -20.71
CA ALA A 83 -2.33 -7.02 -21.91
C ALA A 83 -3.66 -6.28 -21.74
N VAL A 84 -4.35 -6.47 -20.61
CA VAL A 84 -5.59 -5.74 -20.28
C VAL A 84 -5.33 -4.24 -20.22
N PHE A 85 -4.24 -3.81 -19.60
CA PHE A 85 -3.80 -2.41 -19.52
C PHE A 85 -3.63 -1.81 -20.91
N ALA A 86 -2.90 -2.50 -21.80
CA ALA A 86 -2.74 -2.05 -23.18
C ALA A 86 -4.08 -1.87 -23.91
N ILE A 87 -5.04 -2.78 -23.70
CA ILE A 87 -6.38 -2.72 -24.30
C ILE A 87 -7.16 -1.51 -23.76
N VAL A 88 -7.29 -1.38 -22.44
CA VAL A 88 -8.09 -0.27 -21.85
C VAL A 88 -7.44 1.08 -22.10
N LEU A 89 -6.11 1.15 -22.09
CA LEU A 89 -5.36 2.35 -22.42
C LEU A 89 -5.58 2.75 -23.89
N THR A 90 -5.60 1.79 -24.81
CA THR A 90 -5.93 2.05 -26.22
C THR A 90 -7.35 2.60 -26.37
N VAL A 91 -8.32 2.07 -25.62
CA VAL A 91 -9.69 2.60 -25.60
C VAL A 91 -9.69 4.04 -25.07
N GLN A 92 -8.96 4.31 -23.99
CA GLN A 92 -8.83 5.65 -23.41
C GLN A 92 -8.26 6.65 -24.42
N PHE A 93 -7.15 6.32 -25.10
CA PHE A 93 -6.57 7.19 -26.13
C PHE A 93 -7.53 7.51 -27.29
N ARG A 94 -8.45 6.58 -27.62
CA ARG A 94 -9.47 6.79 -28.66
C ARG A 94 -10.59 7.74 -28.23
N THR A 95 -10.78 7.95 -26.93
CA THR A 95 -11.80 8.91 -26.44
C THR A 95 -11.37 10.33 -26.77
N LYS A 96 -12.31 11.15 -27.25
CA LYS A 96 -12.06 12.56 -27.63
C LYS A 96 -12.31 13.57 -26.51
N ARG A 97 -12.91 13.11 -25.40
CA ARG A 97 -13.30 13.89 -24.23
C ARG A 97 -13.26 12.99 -23.01
N TYR A 98 -13.22 13.58 -21.81
CA TYR A 98 -13.36 12.82 -20.57
C TYR A 98 -14.67 12.03 -20.57
N VAL A 99 -14.56 10.72 -20.34
CA VAL A 99 -15.68 9.81 -20.09
C VAL A 99 -15.33 9.06 -18.81
N PRO A 100 -16.16 9.15 -17.74
CA PRO A 100 -15.81 8.60 -16.43
C PRO A 100 -15.44 7.12 -16.46
N PHE A 101 -16.24 6.29 -17.16
CA PHE A 101 -16.05 4.84 -17.15
C PHE A 101 -14.69 4.37 -17.72
N PRO A 102 -14.29 4.65 -18.98
CA PRO A 102 -13.00 4.20 -19.51
C PRO A 102 -11.81 4.82 -18.76
N TYR A 103 -11.94 6.05 -18.26
CA TYR A 103 -10.89 6.69 -17.49
C TYR A 103 -10.65 5.96 -16.16
N TRP A 104 -11.69 5.78 -15.34
CA TRP A 104 -11.55 5.12 -14.04
C TRP A 104 -11.24 3.63 -14.18
N LEU A 105 -11.74 2.96 -15.21
CA LEU A 105 -11.32 1.60 -15.54
C LEU A 105 -9.81 1.54 -15.83
N THR A 106 -9.28 2.48 -16.62
CA THR A 106 -7.85 2.56 -16.88
C THR A 106 -7.06 2.83 -15.60
N VAL A 107 -7.58 3.66 -14.69
CA VAL A 107 -6.98 3.93 -13.37
C VAL A 107 -6.96 2.68 -12.46
N VAL A 108 -8.01 1.85 -12.48
CA VAL A 108 -8.03 0.57 -11.74
C VAL A 108 -7.06 -0.43 -12.34
N VAL A 109 -7.03 -0.57 -13.67
CA VAL A 109 -6.14 -1.55 -14.31
C VAL A 109 -4.68 -1.14 -14.17
N VAL A 110 -4.36 0.15 -14.29
CA VAL A 110 -2.98 0.63 -14.08
C VAL A 110 -2.56 0.52 -12.61
N SER A 111 -3.49 0.62 -11.65
CA SER A 111 -3.14 0.43 -10.24
C SER A 111 -2.67 -0.99 -9.98
N VAL A 112 -3.43 -1.99 -10.44
CA VAL A 112 -3.05 -3.42 -10.36
C VAL A 112 -1.75 -3.69 -11.11
N THR A 113 -1.62 -3.17 -12.33
CA THR A 113 -0.42 -3.40 -13.16
C THR A 113 0.84 -2.80 -12.52
N GLY A 114 0.72 -1.62 -11.92
CA GLY A 114 1.82 -0.95 -11.24
C GLY A 114 2.33 -1.71 -10.00
N THR A 115 1.42 -2.29 -9.21
CA THR A 115 1.76 -3.20 -8.11
C THR A 115 2.57 -4.37 -8.63
N LEU A 116 2.00 -5.11 -9.60
CA LEU A 116 2.62 -6.32 -10.15
C LEU A 116 4.02 -6.09 -10.74
N TYR A 117 4.30 -4.92 -11.30
CA TYR A 117 5.64 -4.57 -11.77
C TYR A 117 6.65 -4.37 -10.63
N THR A 118 6.20 -3.82 -9.52
CA THR A 118 7.01 -3.65 -8.31
C THR A 118 7.30 -5.03 -7.71
N ASP A 119 6.25 -5.83 -7.48
CA ASP A 119 6.34 -7.17 -6.89
C ASP A 119 7.21 -8.10 -7.76
N MET A 120 7.16 -7.95 -9.09
CA MET A 120 8.02 -8.72 -9.99
C MET A 120 9.51 -8.44 -9.76
N LEU A 121 9.86 -7.20 -9.43
CA LEU A 121 11.22 -6.80 -9.12
C LEU A 121 11.62 -7.24 -7.72
N THR A 122 10.76 -7.04 -6.73
CA THR A 122 11.07 -7.29 -5.31
C THR A 122 10.98 -8.78 -4.98
N ASP A 123 9.86 -9.43 -5.29
CA ASP A 123 9.54 -10.76 -4.77
C ASP A 123 10.13 -11.85 -5.65
N LYS A 124 10.09 -11.66 -6.97
CA LYS A 124 10.61 -12.65 -7.92
C LYS A 124 12.08 -12.43 -8.25
N GLN A 125 12.50 -11.19 -8.47
CA GLN A 125 13.89 -10.86 -8.82
C GLN A 125 14.76 -10.54 -7.60
N ASN A 126 14.19 -10.50 -6.39
CA ASN A 126 14.91 -10.22 -5.15
C ASN A 126 15.65 -8.87 -5.17
N VAL A 127 15.11 -7.88 -5.89
CA VAL A 127 15.64 -6.52 -5.91
C VAL A 127 15.22 -5.82 -4.61
N PRO A 128 16.16 -5.29 -3.80
CA PRO A 128 15.81 -4.61 -2.56
C PRO A 128 14.85 -3.43 -2.78
N LEU A 129 13.89 -3.27 -1.87
CA LEU A 129 12.84 -2.24 -1.96
C LEU A 129 13.40 -0.82 -2.04
N TRP A 130 14.41 -0.50 -1.22
CA TRP A 130 15.09 0.81 -1.27
C TRP A 130 15.67 1.14 -2.66
N LEU A 131 16.17 0.12 -3.38
CA LEU A 131 16.74 0.28 -4.71
C LEU A 131 15.63 0.48 -5.74
N SER A 132 14.55 -0.31 -5.66
CA SER A 132 13.35 -0.16 -6.50
C SER A 132 12.74 1.24 -6.33
N SER A 133 12.56 1.72 -5.10
CA SER A 133 12.08 3.07 -4.81
C SER A 133 12.98 4.15 -5.40
N ALA A 134 14.31 4.00 -5.31
CA ALA A 134 15.26 4.94 -5.88
C ALA A 134 15.18 4.97 -7.42
N VAL A 135 15.14 3.81 -8.07
CA VAL A 135 15.04 3.68 -9.52
C VAL A 135 13.72 4.29 -10.02
N PHE A 136 12.58 3.98 -9.39
CA PHE A 136 11.30 4.56 -9.77
C PHE A 136 11.23 6.07 -9.52
N SER A 137 11.90 6.58 -8.47
CA SER A 137 12.00 8.02 -8.22
C SER A 137 12.79 8.74 -9.31
N VAL A 138 13.94 8.18 -9.71
CA VAL A 138 14.74 8.72 -10.83
C VAL A 138 13.96 8.65 -12.13
N LEU A 139 13.29 7.52 -12.40
CA LEU A 139 12.45 7.37 -13.59
C LEU A 139 11.32 8.40 -13.61
N LEU A 140 10.64 8.62 -12.50
CA LEU A 140 9.59 9.63 -12.39
C LEU A 140 10.12 11.05 -12.64
N ALA A 141 11.28 11.38 -12.07
CA ALA A 141 11.94 12.67 -12.30
C ALA A 141 12.32 12.85 -13.78
N LEU A 142 12.79 11.80 -14.45
CA LEU A 142 13.07 11.81 -15.90
C LEU A 142 11.80 12.01 -16.72
N VAL A 143 10.71 11.31 -16.39
CA VAL A 143 9.41 11.47 -17.08
C VAL A 143 8.91 12.90 -16.94
N PHE A 144 8.91 13.47 -15.72
CA PHE A 144 8.54 14.87 -15.51
C PHE A 144 9.48 15.84 -16.23
N GLY A 145 10.79 15.59 -16.22
CA GLY A 145 11.78 16.42 -16.90
C GLY A 145 11.58 16.46 -18.41
N VAL A 146 11.42 15.29 -19.04
CA VAL A 146 11.16 15.18 -20.48
C VAL A 146 9.81 15.80 -20.85
N TRP A 147 8.77 15.56 -20.04
CA TRP A 147 7.45 16.17 -20.26
C TRP A 147 7.52 17.70 -20.18
N TRP A 148 8.17 18.24 -19.15
CA TRP A 148 8.35 19.69 -19.01
C TRP A 148 9.19 20.29 -20.15
N LEU A 149 10.26 19.62 -20.59
CA LEU A 149 11.08 20.09 -21.70
C LEU A 149 10.29 20.18 -23.02
N ARG A 150 9.40 19.21 -23.27
CA ARG A 150 8.58 19.11 -24.48
C ARG A 150 7.37 20.02 -24.48
N GLU A 151 6.62 20.06 -23.38
CA GLU A 151 5.30 20.70 -23.32
C GLU A 151 5.29 21.98 -22.48
N ARG A 152 6.35 22.25 -21.72
CA ARG A 152 6.50 23.40 -20.80
C ARG A 152 5.38 23.55 -19.77
N THR A 153 4.64 22.47 -19.53
CA THR A 153 3.59 22.38 -18.53
C THR A 153 3.52 20.96 -17.97
N LEU A 154 3.25 20.87 -16.67
CA LEU A 154 2.93 19.60 -15.98
C LEU A 154 1.46 19.60 -15.52
N SER A 155 0.65 20.53 -16.04
CA SER A 155 -0.74 20.71 -15.64
C SER A 155 -1.65 19.68 -16.29
N ILE A 156 -2.42 18.98 -15.44
CA ILE A 156 -3.44 18.02 -15.82
C ILE A 156 -4.70 18.65 -16.42
N HIS A 157 -4.86 19.97 -16.31
CA HIS A 157 -6.01 20.69 -16.87
C HIS A 157 -5.94 20.87 -18.39
N SER A 158 -4.82 20.48 -19.02
CA SER A 158 -4.55 20.72 -20.44
C SER A 158 -4.12 19.46 -21.20
N ILE A 159 -4.72 18.31 -20.86
CA ILE A 159 -4.45 17.02 -21.52
C ILE A 159 -5.40 16.90 -22.72
N THR A 160 -5.04 17.59 -23.79
CA THR A 160 -5.84 17.68 -25.03
C THR A 160 -5.15 17.07 -26.24
N THR A 161 -3.85 16.80 -26.15
CA THR A 161 -3.03 16.23 -27.24
C THR A 161 -2.53 14.83 -26.88
N PHE A 162 -2.28 14.00 -27.91
CA PHE A 162 -1.79 12.64 -27.73
C PHE A 162 -0.45 12.56 -26.95
N PRO A 163 0.57 13.41 -27.21
CA PRO A 163 1.81 13.38 -26.43
C PRO A 163 1.59 13.69 -24.95
N ARG A 164 0.73 14.66 -24.61
CA ARG A 164 0.40 15.00 -23.22
C ARG A 164 -0.33 13.86 -22.51
N GLU A 165 -1.26 13.22 -23.21
CA GLU A 165 -1.97 12.05 -22.69
C GLU A 165 -1.02 10.87 -22.44
N ALA A 166 -0.04 10.65 -23.32
CA ALA A 166 0.99 9.63 -23.14
C ALA A 166 1.90 9.91 -21.94
N PHE A 167 2.39 11.15 -21.79
CA PHE A 167 3.17 11.52 -20.60
C PHE A 167 2.34 11.40 -19.32
N TYR A 168 1.06 11.76 -19.36
CA TYR A 168 0.17 11.60 -18.23
C TYR A 168 0.05 10.13 -17.80
N TRP A 169 -0.31 9.23 -18.71
CA TRP A 169 -0.46 7.81 -18.36
C TRP A 169 0.85 7.13 -17.97
N LEU A 170 1.96 7.53 -18.59
CA LEU A 170 3.29 7.06 -18.19
C LEU A 170 3.62 7.53 -16.78
N THR A 171 3.37 8.81 -16.47
CA THR A 171 3.56 9.35 -15.12
C THR A 171 2.70 8.57 -14.14
N VAL A 172 1.41 8.36 -14.44
CA VAL A 172 0.49 7.59 -13.60
C VAL A 172 1.06 6.20 -13.32
N LEU A 173 1.46 5.44 -14.34
CA LEU A 173 2.04 4.11 -14.17
C LEU A 173 3.28 4.13 -13.26
N VAL A 174 4.23 5.04 -13.51
CA VAL A 174 5.46 5.13 -12.71
C VAL A 174 5.16 5.55 -11.27
N THR A 175 4.22 6.47 -11.04
CA THR A 175 3.81 6.85 -9.68
C THR A 175 3.11 5.72 -8.93
N PHE A 176 2.40 4.83 -9.63
CA PHE A 176 1.81 3.65 -9.02
C PHE A 176 2.89 2.67 -8.56
N ALA A 177 3.86 2.35 -9.42
CA ALA A 177 4.98 1.47 -9.06
C ALA A 177 5.85 2.07 -7.94
N LEU A 178 6.19 3.37 -8.04
CA LEU A 178 6.90 4.09 -6.98
C LEU A 178 6.14 4.05 -5.65
N GLY A 179 4.84 4.27 -5.69
CA GLY A 179 4.01 4.33 -4.51
C GLY A 179 3.86 3.00 -3.79
N THR A 180 3.78 1.88 -4.52
CA THR A 180 3.84 0.52 -3.95
C THR A 180 5.21 0.31 -3.31
N ALA A 181 6.30 0.50 -4.06
CA ALA A 181 7.66 0.31 -3.53
C ALA A 181 7.95 1.16 -2.28
N LEU A 182 7.49 2.42 -2.23
CA LEU A 182 7.65 3.27 -1.05
C LEU A 182 6.78 2.83 0.12
N GLY A 183 5.58 2.31 -0.13
CA GLY A 183 4.70 1.76 0.90
C GLY A 183 5.36 0.58 1.60
N ASP A 184 5.77 -0.42 0.82
CA ASP A 184 6.39 -1.64 1.33
C ASP A 184 7.73 -1.34 1.98
N TRP A 185 8.54 -0.46 1.38
CA TRP A 185 9.81 -0.06 1.98
C TRP A 185 9.59 0.67 3.32
N THR A 186 8.51 1.45 3.47
CA THR A 186 8.18 2.08 4.75
C THR A 186 7.87 1.02 5.81
N LEU A 187 7.11 -0.02 5.46
CA LEU A 187 6.80 -1.13 6.37
C LEU A 187 8.08 -1.90 6.74
N GLU A 188 8.90 -2.27 5.76
CA GLU A 188 10.18 -2.98 5.97
C GLU A 188 11.14 -2.18 6.86
N LEU A 189 11.27 -0.88 6.62
CA LEU A 189 12.24 -0.03 7.33
C LEU A 189 11.83 0.24 8.78
N THR A 190 10.52 0.30 9.06
CA THR A 190 9.99 0.74 10.36
C THR A 190 9.39 -0.39 11.20
N ASN A 191 9.16 -1.55 10.59
CA ASN A 191 8.40 -2.68 11.14
C ASN A 191 7.03 -2.26 11.70
N TRP A 192 6.47 -1.16 11.19
CA TRP A 192 5.15 -0.67 11.60
C TRP A 192 4.06 -1.57 11.06
N THR A 193 2.99 -1.71 11.83
CA THR A 193 1.76 -2.33 11.30
C THR A 193 1.20 -1.49 10.14
N PRO A 194 0.53 -2.10 9.15
CA PRO A 194 -0.11 -1.36 8.06
C PRO A 194 -1.00 -0.22 8.56
N ALA A 195 -1.74 -0.45 9.66
CA ALA A 195 -2.58 0.55 10.31
C ALA A 195 -1.81 1.81 10.76
N GLN A 196 -0.62 1.64 11.35
CA GLN A 196 0.22 2.75 11.78
C GLN A 196 0.85 3.46 10.57
N SER A 197 1.27 2.69 9.57
CA SER A 197 1.89 3.20 8.35
C SER A 197 0.95 4.13 7.56
N VAL A 198 -0.37 3.94 7.64
CA VAL A 198 -1.39 4.86 7.07
C VAL A 198 -1.23 6.31 7.55
N LEU A 199 -0.80 6.53 8.80
CA LEU A 199 -0.72 7.87 9.40
C LEU A 199 0.31 8.76 8.69
N LEU A 200 1.41 8.19 8.18
CA LEU A 200 2.46 8.92 7.50
C LEU A 200 1.98 9.58 6.20
N PRO A 201 1.51 8.83 5.17
CA PRO A 201 1.03 9.44 3.94
C PRO A 201 -0.22 10.30 4.18
N LEU A 202 -1.09 9.95 5.14
CA LEU A 202 -2.23 10.78 5.50
C LEU A 202 -1.80 12.15 6.05
N GLY A 203 -0.85 12.17 6.99
CA GLY A 203 -0.30 13.40 7.57
C GLY A 203 0.42 14.26 6.52
N LEU A 204 1.13 13.63 5.59
CA LEU A 204 1.78 14.32 4.48
C LEU A 204 0.76 14.94 3.51
N ILE A 205 -0.30 14.21 3.12
CA ILE A 205 -1.37 14.73 2.28
C ILE A 205 -2.08 15.91 2.97
N ALA A 206 -2.36 15.81 4.27
CA ALA A 206 -2.96 16.90 5.05
C ALA A 206 -2.05 18.14 5.06
N SER A 207 -0.74 17.95 5.25
CA SER A 207 0.25 19.03 5.25
C SER A 207 0.39 19.70 3.88
N ILE A 208 0.39 18.91 2.80
CA ILE A 208 0.39 19.41 1.42
C ILE A 208 -0.88 20.21 1.14
N THR A 209 -2.04 19.72 1.60
CA THR A 209 -3.32 20.41 1.44
C THR A 209 -3.33 21.75 2.19
N ALA A 210 -2.74 21.81 3.38
CA ALA A 210 -2.60 23.05 4.14
C ALA A 210 -1.68 24.06 3.41
N LEU A 211 -0.54 23.60 2.88
CA LEU A 211 0.36 24.45 2.09
C LEU A 211 -0.27 24.94 0.79
N TRP A 212 -1.05 24.09 0.12
CA TRP A 212 -1.82 24.47 -1.06
C TRP A 212 -2.82 25.59 -0.73
N LYS A 213 -3.60 25.46 0.36
CA LYS A 213 -4.49 26.52 0.84
C LYS A 213 -3.76 27.81 1.22
N PHE A 214 -2.51 27.71 1.65
CA PHE A 214 -1.66 28.87 1.96
C PHE A 214 -1.15 29.61 0.70
N GLY A 215 -1.15 28.95 -0.47
CA GLY A 215 -0.72 29.51 -1.74
C GLY A 215 0.46 28.78 -2.39
N ALA A 216 0.66 27.49 -2.09
CA ALA A 216 1.61 26.65 -2.81
C ALA A 216 1.20 26.45 -4.27
N ASN A 217 2.18 26.10 -5.11
CA ASN A 217 1.94 25.80 -6.52
C ASN A 217 0.91 24.64 -6.66
N PRO A 218 -0.23 24.86 -7.34
CA PRO A 218 -1.29 23.85 -7.45
C PRO A 218 -0.83 22.55 -8.16
N VAL A 219 0.01 22.67 -9.18
CA VAL A 219 0.49 21.52 -9.97
C VAL A 219 1.43 20.65 -9.13
N LEU A 220 2.39 21.26 -8.43
CA LEU A 220 3.29 20.53 -7.54
C LEU A 220 2.51 19.87 -6.39
N SER A 221 1.60 20.61 -5.75
CA SER A 221 0.77 20.10 -4.65
C SER A 221 -0.06 18.91 -5.10
N PHE A 222 -0.64 18.99 -6.31
CA PHE A 222 -1.39 17.89 -6.92
C PHE A 222 -0.52 16.64 -7.07
N TRP A 223 0.65 16.74 -7.72
CA TRP A 223 1.50 15.57 -7.95
C TRP A 223 2.04 14.96 -6.67
N LEU A 224 2.43 15.77 -5.68
CA LEU A 224 2.87 15.27 -4.37
C LEU A 224 1.74 14.52 -3.66
N ALA A 225 0.54 15.09 -3.60
CA ALA A 225 -0.61 14.42 -3.01
C ALA A 225 -0.97 13.15 -3.81
N TYR A 226 -0.95 13.21 -5.14
CA TYR A 226 -1.24 12.09 -6.03
C TYR A 226 -0.30 10.91 -5.77
N ILE A 227 1.00 11.14 -5.68
CA ILE A 227 1.99 10.09 -5.39
C ILE A 227 1.70 9.46 -4.01
N LEU A 228 1.44 10.27 -3.00
CA LEU A 228 1.19 9.81 -1.62
C LEU A 228 -0.14 9.07 -1.44
N THR A 229 -1.13 9.26 -2.32
CA THR A 229 -2.36 8.46 -2.24
C THR A 229 -2.13 6.97 -2.48
N ARG A 230 -1.05 6.58 -3.17
CA ARG A 230 -0.76 5.18 -3.43
C ARG A 230 -0.29 4.41 -2.18
N PRO A 231 0.76 4.83 -1.44
CA PRO A 231 1.14 4.16 -0.21
C PRO A 231 0.02 4.24 0.84
N LEU A 232 -0.77 5.34 0.85
CA LEU A 232 -1.98 5.40 1.68
C LEU A 232 -2.96 4.27 1.35
N GLY A 233 -3.28 4.08 0.08
CA GLY A 233 -4.23 3.07 -0.38
C GLY A 233 -3.74 1.63 -0.17
N ALA A 234 -2.45 1.37 -0.39
CA ALA A 234 -1.80 0.08 -0.13
C ALA A 234 -1.92 -0.29 1.34
N ASN A 235 -1.43 0.57 2.24
CA ASN A 235 -1.47 0.35 3.69
C ASN A 235 -2.89 0.16 4.22
N ILE A 236 -3.90 0.86 3.66
CA ILE A 236 -5.32 0.63 4.00
C ILE A 236 -5.78 -0.75 3.53
N GLY A 237 -5.43 -1.13 2.29
CA GLY A 237 -5.76 -2.45 1.74
C GLY A 237 -5.21 -3.57 2.60
N ASP A 238 -3.92 -3.50 2.91
CA ASP A 238 -3.23 -4.49 3.74
C ASP A 238 -3.84 -4.53 5.13
N TRP A 239 -4.06 -3.36 5.76
CA TRP A 239 -4.70 -3.31 7.07
C TRP A 239 -6.10 -3.95 7.09
N LEU A 240 -6.90 -3.78 6.03
CA LEU A 240 -8.23 -4.37 5.95
C LEU A 240 -8.19 -5.87 5.65
N ALA A 241 -7.26 -6.28 4.78
CA ALA A 241 -7.10 -7.67 4.33
C ALA A 241 -6.42 -8.56 5.38
N SER A 242 -5.41 -8.04 6.08
CA SER A 242 -4.58 -8.78 7.04
C SER A 242 -5.39 -9.37 8.20
N PRO A 243 -5.05 -10.58 8.68
CA PRO A 243 -5.76 -11.24 9.78
C PRO A 243 -5.76 -10.43 11.09
N LYS A 244 -6.76 -10.65 11.95
CA LYS A 244 -6.87 -9.97 13.26
C LYS A 244 -5.77 -10.36 14.26
N ALA A 245 -5.16 -11.52 14.05
CA ALA A 245 -4.04 -12.02 14.83
C ALA A 245 -2.95 -12.48 13.86
N ALA A 246 -1.70 -12.14 14.16
CA ALA A 246 -0.56 -12.55 13.35
C ALA A 246 -0.51 -14.08 13.29
N ALA A 247 -0.39 -14.64 12.09
CA ALA A 247 -0.20 -16.08 11.96
C ALA A 247 1.22 -16.43 12.41
N ASN A 248 2.23 -15.68 11.98
CA ASN A 248 3.64 -15.82 12.37
C ASN A 248 4.17 -14.54 13.02
N PRO A 249 5.27 -14.60 13.81
CA PRO A 249 5.85 -13.40 14.40
C PRO A 249 6.41 -12.49 13.30
N GLY A 250 5.87 -11.27 13.21
CA GLY A 250 6.18 -10.31 12.14
C GLY A 250 5.13 -10.21 11.03
N ASP A 251 4.12 -11.09 11.00
CA ASP A 251 3.05 -10.99 10.01
C ASP A 251 2.19 -9.74 10.23
N PRO A 252 1.73 -9.07 9.16
CA PRO A 252 0.88 -7.89 9.27
C PRO A 252 -0.46 -8.25 9.93
N VAL A 253 -0.87 -7.41 10.88
CA VAL A 253 -2.15 -7.54 11.62
C VAL A 253 -3.15 -6.49 11.16
N GLY A 254 -4.42 -6.88 11.06
CA GLY A 254 -5.47 -6.08 10.44
C GLY A 254 -6.88 -6.35 10.94
N LEU A 255 -7.87 -5.96 10.14
CA LEU A 255 -9.29 -6.18 10.45
C LEU A 255 -9.78 -7.59 10.09
N GLY A 256 -9.00 -8.38 9.36
CA GLY A 256 -9.31 -9.76 8.99
C GLY A 256 -10.51 -9.91 8.07
N LEU A 257 -10.78 -8.93 7.21
CA LEU A 257 -11.82 -9.05 6.18
C LEU A 257 -11.39 -10.04 5.08
N GLY A 258 -10.08 -10.26 4.93
CA GLY A 258 -9.49 -11.06 3.86
C GLY A 258 -9.36 -10.26 2.56
N THR A 259 -8.40 -10.66 1.72
CA THR A 259 -8.08 -10.00 0.43
C THR A 259 -9.28 -9.97 -0.52
N PHE A 260 -10.05 -11.07 -0.59
CA PHE A 260 -11.22 -11.19 -1.46
C PHE A 260 -12.36 -10.24 -1.07
N ALA A 261 -12.80 -10.26 0.19
CA ALA A 261 -13.93 -9.45 0.63
C ALA A 261 -13.59 -7.95 0.57
N THR A 262 -12.35 -7.59 0.96
CA THR A 262 -11.83 -6.24 0.83
C THR A 262 -11.87 -5.79 -0.62
N SER A 263 -11.32 -6.58 -1.55
CA SER A 263 -11.35 -6.26 -2.98
C SER A 263 -12.77 -6.03 -3.50
N LEU A 264 -13.73 -6.90 -3.14
CA LEU A 264 -15.11 -6.81 -3.61
C LEU A 264 -15.84 -5.55 -3.08
N ILE A 265 -15.65 -5.21 -1.80
CA ILE A 265 -16.22 -4.01 -1.19
C ILE A 265 -15.73 -2.76 -1.91
N PHE A 266 -14.42 -2.66 -2.14
CA PHE A 266 -13.85 -1.49 -2.79
C PHE A 266 -14.22 -1.43 -4.28
N LEU A 267 -14.25 -2.55 -5.01
CA LEU A 267 -14.73 -2.59 -6.40
C LEU A 267 -16.19 -2.12 -6.50
N GLY A 268 -17.04 -2.55 -5.56
CA GLY A 268 -18.42 -2.09 -5.45
C GLY A 268 -18.52 -0.58 -5.19
N ALA A 269 -17.70 -0.06 -4.28
CA ALA A 269 -17.65 1.37 -3.97
C ALA A 269 -17.14 2.22 -5.15
N ILE A 270 -16.13 1.74 -5.89
CA ILE A 270 -15.66 2.36 -7.13
C ILE A 270 -16.80 2.38 -8.14
N LEU A 271 -17.45 1.25 -8.38
CA LEU A 271 -18.56 1.16 -9.34
C LEU A 271 -19.70 2.13 -8.98
N ALA A 272 -20.10 2.17 -7.71
CA ALA A 272 -21.11 3.11 -7.22
C ALA A 272 -20.70 4.57 -7.45
N THR A 273 -19.44 4.91 -7.19
CA THR A 273 -18.92 6.27 -7.40
C THR A 273 -18.85 6.62 -8.90
N VAL A 274 -18.41 5.68 -9.75
CA VAL A 274 -18.40 5.88 -11.22
C VAL A 274 -19.81 6.07 -11.76
N ILE A 275 -20.79 5.28 -11.30
CA ILE A 275 -22.21 5.43 -11.68
C ILE A 275 -22.71 6.82 -11.25
N TYR A 276 -22.45 7.21 -10.00
CA TYR A 276 -22.82 8.53 -9.49
C TYR A 276 -22.21 9.67 -10.31
N LEU A 277 -20.92 9.61 -10.63
CA LEU A 277 -20.23 10.62 -11.46
C LEU A 277 -20.74 10.64 -12.90
N THR A 278 -21.05 9.47 -13.46
CA THR A 278 -21.64 9.36 -14.81
C THR A 278 -23.01 10.04 -14.88
N ILE A 279 -23.82 9.94 -13.82
CA ILE A 279 -25.14 10.58 -13.73
C ILE A 279 -25.03 12.07 -13.39
N SER A 280 -24.25 12.42 -12.37
CA SER A 280 -24.17 13.77 -11.81
C SER A 280 -23.30 14.73 -12.62
N ARG A 281 -22.32 14.21 -13.38
CA ARG A 281 -21.33 14.97 -14.17
C ARG A 281 -20.60 16.06 -13.37
N GLN A 282 -20.46 15.88 -12.06
CA GLN A 282 -19.76 16.82 -11.17
C GLN A 282 -18.24 16.89 -11.41
N ASP A 283 -17.69 15.96 -12.18
CA ASP A 283 -16.28 15.78 -12.48
C ASP A 283 -15.87 16.26 -13.89
N VAL A 284 -16.81 16.87 -14.64
CA VAL A 284 -16.59 17.40 -15.98
C VAL A 284 -16.17 18.88 -15.90
N ALA A 285 -14.96 19.20 -16.34
CA ALA A 285 -14.37 20.55 -16.22
C ALA A 285 -15.22 21.72 -16.76
N GLU A 286 -16.13 21.47 -17.73
CA GLU A 286 -17.03 22.48 -18.28
C GLU A 286 -18.01 23.08 -17.25
N THR A 287 -18.39 22.32 -16.21
CA THR A 287 -19.34 22.80 -15.18
C THR A 287 -18.66 23.60 -14.08
N SER A 288 -17.35 23.43 -13.85
CA SER A 288 -16.63 24.11 -12.75
C SER A 288 -15.87 25.37 -13.15
N GLU A 289 -15.37 25.48 -14.39
CA GLU A 289 -14.83 26.75 -14.90
C GLU A 289 -15.85 27.90 -14.83
N ALA A 290 -17.15 27.59 -14.82
CA ALA A 290 -18.22 28.56 -14.64
C ALA A 290 -18.36 29.09 -13.21
N THR A 291 -17.72 28.46 -12.20
CA THR A 291 -17.91 28.77 -10.77
C THR A 291 -16.65 29.17 -10.01
N HIS A 292 -15.45 29.01 -10.57
CA HIS A 292 -14.19 29.28 -9.85
C HIS A 292 -13.29 30.28 -10.58
N GLU A 293 -13.06 31.45 -9.97
CA GLU A 293 -12.01 32.38 -10.40
C GLU A 293 -10.62 31.82 -10.06
N PRO A 294 -9.61 31.99 -10.94
CA PRO A 294 -8.26 31.54 -10.67
C PRO A 294 -7.68 32.32 -9.48
N PRO A 295 -7.10 31.64 -8.47
CA PRO A 295 -6.53 32.31 -7.31
C PRO A 295 -5.36 33.19 -7.71
N VAL A 296 -5.35 34.44 -7.24
CA VAL A 296 -4.23 35.37 -7.43
C VAL A 296 -3.01 34.83 -6.69
N THR A 297 -2.01 34.36 -7.44
CA THR A 297 -0.78 33.79 -6.87
C THR A 297 0.13 34.89 -6.33
N ASN A 298 0.46 34.79 -5.04
CA ASN A 298 1.45 35.67 -4.41
C ASN A 298 2.81 34.98 -4.40
N ALA A 299 3.77 35.47 -5.19
CA ALA A 299 5.09 34.88 -5.34
C ALA A 299 5.86 34.71 -4.01
N ARG A 300 5.62 35.57 -3.01
CA ARG A 300 6.21 35.43 -1.68
C ARG A 300 5.61 34.24 -0.92
N LYS A 301 4.28 34.07 -0.97
CA LYS A 301 3.60 32.93 -0.36
C LYS A 301 4.00 31.62 -1.03
N GLU A 302 4.14 31.62 -2.36
CA GLU A 302 4.58 30.44 -3.11
C GLU A 302 6.01 30.02 -2.71
N ARG A 303 6.96 30.96 -2.58
CA ARG A 303 8.32 30.66 -2.10
C ARG A 303 8.35 30.12 -0.67
N ILE A 304 7.55 30.70 0.23
CA ILE A 304 7.42 30.22 1.61
C ILE A 304 6.83 28.80 1.62
N ALA A 305 5.83 28.53 0.78
CA ALA A 305 5.22 27.22 0.67
C ALA A 305 6.19 26.17 0.09
N LEU A 306 7.03 26.55 -0.88
CA LEU A 306 8.11 25.69 -1.40
C LEU A 306 9.11 25.33 -0.31
N ALA A 307 9.52 26.29 0.53
CA ALA A 307 10.33 26.00 1.70
C ALA A 307 9.59 25.07 2.68
N GLY A 308 8.28 25.24 2.84
CA GLY A 308 7.41 24.33 3.59
C GLY A 308 7.48 22.87 3.10
N PHE A 309 7.42 22.64 1.79
CA PHE A 309 7.59 21.28 1.23
C PHE A 309 8.97 20.70 1.54
N ALA A 310 10.04 21.50 1.44
CA ALA A 310 11.39 21.05 1.76
C ALA A 310 11.54 20.69 3.25
N VAL A 311 10.94 21.47 4.15
CA VAL A 311 10.92 21.19 5.59
C VAL A 311 10.14 19.91 5.89
N ILE A 312 8.98 19.72 5.26
CA ILE A 312 8.20 18.48 5.40
C ILE A 312 9.02 17.29 4.92
N ALA A 313 9.65 17.38 3.74
CA ALA A 313 10.47 16.30 3.19
C ALA A 313 11.66 15.95 4.12
N ALA A 314 12.36 16.96 4.64
CA ALA A 314 13.45 16.75 5.60
C ALA A 314 12.94 16.13 6.91
N GLY A 315 11.78 16.58 7.40
CA GLY A 315 11.12 16.00 8.57
C GLY A 315 10.72 14.54 8.37
N THR A 316 10.19 14.18 7.19
CA THR A 316 9.89 12.79 6.83
C THR A 316 11.15 11.94 6.83
N VAL A 317 12.24 12.40 6.19
CA VAL A 317 13.51 11.66 6.18
C VAL A 317 14.05 11.48 7.61
N ALA A 318 14.01 12.53 8.44
CA ALA A 318 14.43 12.44 9.83
C ALA A 318 13.58 11.45 10.64
N LEU A 319 12.25 11.46 10.42
CA LEU A 319 11.34 10.50 11.03
C LEU A 319 11.64 9.06 10.59
N MET A 320 11.89 8.84 9.30
CA MET A 320 12.23 7.50 8.77
C MET A 320 13.57 7.00 9.32
N ILE A 321 14.59 7.86 9.42
CA ILE A 321 15.87 7.51 10.04
C ILE A 321 15.68 7.19 11.52
N TRP A 322 14.95 8.03 12.25
CA TRP A 322 14.65 7.81 13.66
C TRP A 322 13.90 6.50 13.87
N ALA A 323 12.89 6.23 13.04
CA ALA A 323 12.13 5.00 13.07
C ALA A 323 13.06 3.82 12.78
N HIS A 324 13.86 3.86 11.71
CA HIS A 324 14.82 2.81 11.36
C HIS A 324 15.80 2.46 12.49
N HIS A 325 16.21 3.44 13.31
CA HIS A 325 17.10 3.21 14.45
C HIS A 325 16.40 2.73 15.73
N GLN A 326 15.07 2.60 15.75
CA GLN A 326 14.39 1.95 16.86
C GLN A 326 14.69 0.44 16.88
N PRO A 327 14.70 -0.21 18.05
CA PRO A 327 14.80 -1.66 18.13
C PRO A 327 13.54 -2.31 17.51
N HIS A 328 13.69 -2.88 16.31
CA HIS A 328 12.59 -3.45 15.51
C HIS A 328 12.27 -4.91 15.79
N VAL A 329 13.11 -5.56 16.60
CA VAL A 329 12.91 -6.91 17.09
C VAL A 329 12.52 -6.83 18.56
N THR A 330 11.28 -7.19 18.87
CA THR A 330 10.82 -7.36 20.26
C THR A 330 11.10 -8.78 20.77
N CYS A 331 11.60 -9.66 19.89
CA CYS A 331 11.85 -11.05 20.16
C CYS A 331 13.03 -11.61 19.35
N ASP A 332 13.67 -12.67 19.84
CA ASP A 332 14.76 -13.38 19.16
C ASP A 332 14.20 -14.55 18.32
N PRO A 333 14.40 -14.55 16.99
CA PRO A 333 13.95 -15.63 16.11
C PRO A 333 14.74 -16.94 16.28
N THR A 334 15.93 -16.89 16.89
CA THR A 334 16.75 -18.08 17.15
C THR A 334 16.45 -18.73 18.50
N GLY A 335 15.82 -18.00 19.43
CA GLY A 335 15.55 -18.45 20.80
C GLY A 335 16.80 -18.67 21.64
N GLN A 336 17.97 -18.18 21.20
CA GLN A 336 19.27 -18.34 21.86
C GLN A 336 19.71 -17.08 22.61
N SER A 337 18.99 -15.97 22.45
CA SER A 337 19.28 -14.70 23.11
C SER A 337 18.90 -14.75 24.57
N GLU A 338 19.89 -14.51 25.44
CA GLU A 338 19.66 -14.38 26.89
C GLU A 338 18.92 -13.08 27.26
N THR A 339 18.80 -12.13 26.33
CA THR A 339 18.29 -10.77 26.62
C THR A 339 16.97 -10.44 25.92
N MET A 340 16.52 -11.28 24.99
CA MET A 340 15.29 -11.05 24.23
C MET A 340 14.38 -12.29 24.30
N PRO A 341 13.06 -12.12 24.51
CA PRO A 341 12.14 -13.26 24.52
C PRO A 341 12.13 -13.94 23.15
N ALA A 342 12.01 -15.27 23.09
CA ALA A 342 11.91 -15.99 21.82
C ALA A 342 10.69 -15.51 21.03
N CYS A 343 10.79 -15.44 19.69
CA CYS A 343 9.66 -15.03 18.88
C CYS A 343 8.49 -16.04 18.99
N PRO A 344 7.25 -15.59 19.24
CA PRO A 344 6.11 -16.49 19.31
C PRO A 344 5.92 -17.20 17.96
N LYS A 345 6.20 -18.50 17.85
CA LYS A 345 5.81 -19.26 16.66
C LYS A 345 4.28 -19.36 16.60
N ALA A 346 3.74 -19.38 15.39
CA ALA A 346 2.32 -19.56 15.11
C ALA A 346 1.69 -20.68 15.96
N ALA A 347 0.53 -20.42 16.58
CA ALA A 347 -0.28 -21.49 17.14
C ALA A 347 -0.70 -22.44 16.00
N LEU A 348 -0.57 -23.75 16.21
CA LEU A 348 -1.03 -24.73 15.25
C LEU A 348 -2.55 -24.60 15.03
N THR A 349 -3.01 -24.68 13.77
CA THR A 349 -4.45 -24.78 13.48
C THR A 349 -5.01 -26.09 14.05
N GLY A 350 -6.31 -26.18 14.33
CA GLY A 350 -6.90 -27.40 14.92
C GLY A 350 -6.58 -28.71 14.17
N LYS A 351 -6.43 -28.66 12.84
CA LYS A 351 -5.97 -29.84 12.05
C LYS A 351 -4.49 -30.16 12.29
N GLN A 352 -3.64 -29.14 12.34
CA GLN A 352 -2.21 -29.30 12.60
C GLN A 352 -1.96 -29.75 14.04
N THR A 353 -2.68 -29.20 15.02
CA THR A 353 -2.65 -29.64 16.42
C THR A 353 -3.04 -31.11 16.55
N THR A 354 -4.13 -31.53 15.91
CA THR A 354 -4.55 -32.94 15.90
C THR A 354 -3.47 -33.84 15.30
N ALA A 355 -2.83 -33.42 14.21
CA ALA A 355 -1.76 -34.17 13.56
C ALA A 355 -0.49 -34.24 14.43
N ALA A 356 -0.13 -33.15 15.10
CA ALA A 356 1.00 -33.08 16.02
C ALA A 356 0.78 -34.00 17.24
N VAL A 357 -0.38 -33.94 17.89
CA VAL A 357 -0.72 -34.85 19.00
C VAL A 357 -0.70 -36.31 18.55
N SER A 358 -1.29 -36.61 17.38
CA SER A 358 -1.28 -37.97 16.80
C SER A 358 0.13 -38.48 16.46
N LYS A 359 1.11 -37.57 16.24
CA LYS A 359 2.52 -37.93 16.06
C LYS A 359 3.09 -38.48 17.37
N TYR A 360 2.87 -37.79 18.49
CA TYR A 360 3.36 -38.20 19.81
C TYR A 360 2.68 -39.46 20.33
N GLU A 361 1.37 -39.62 20.10
CA GLU A 361 0.69 -40.89 20.42
C GLU A 361 1.31 -42.10 19.71
N ARG A 362 1.75 -41.93 18.45
CA ARG A 362 2.42 -43.00 17.69
C ARG A 362 3.81 -43.29 18.23
N PHE A 363 4.57 -42.27 18.62
CA PHE A 363 5.86 -42.48 19.28
C PHE A 363 5.70 -43.26 20.58
N ALA A 364 4.79 -42.85 21.47
CA ALA A 364 4.54 -43.53 22.73
C ALA A 364 4.13 -45.00 22.54
N ARG A 365 3.18 -45.27 21.63
CA ARG A 365 2.75 -46.65 21.31
C ARG A 365 3.89 -47.52 20.75
N THR A 366 4.77 -46.93 19.93
CA THR A 366 5.91 -47.63 19.34
C THR A 366 6.95 -47.98 20.40
N ALA A 367 7.27 -47.03 21.27
CA ALA A 367 8.22 -47.25 22.37
C ALA A 367 7.71 -48.30 23.37
N ILE A 368 6.42 -48.25 23.76
CA ILE A 368 5.77 -49.27 24.60
C ILE A 368 5.92 -50.68 23.98
N ALA A 369 5.65 -50.81 22.68
CA ALA A 369 5.78 -52.10 22.00
C ALA A 369 7.23 -52.61 21.98
N GLN A 370 8.20 -51.70 21.84
CA GLN A 370 9.62 -52.02 21.85
C GLN A 370 10.12 -52.44 23.25
N ASP A 371 9.62 -51.80 24.31
CA ASP A 371 9.92 -52.20 25.70
C ASP A 371 9.36 -53.58 26.02
N ARG A 372 8.09 -53.83 25.65
CA ARG A 372 7.45 -55.15 25.81
C ARG A 372 8.17 -56.26 25.03
N ALA A 373 8.78 -55.92 23.89
CA ALA A 373 9.57 -56.83 23.09
C ALA A 373 11.01 -57.04 23.63
N GLY A 374 11.42 -56.33 24.68
CA GLY A 374 12.76 -56.39 25.24
C GLY A 374 13.83 -55.70 24.38
N THR A 375 13.43 -54.79 23.50
CA THR A 375 14.32 -54.09 22.56
C THR A 375 14.74 -52.71 23.06
N ALA A 376 15.46 -52.65 24.18
CA ALA A 376 15.80 -51.42 24.89
C ALA A 376 16.51 -50.35 24.05
N ALA A 377 17.41 -50.74 23.13
CA ALA A 377 18.09 -49.77 22.25
C ALA A 377 17.12 -49.12 21.25
N ALA A 378 16.09 -49.85 20.81
CA ALA A 378 15.10 -49.35 19.86
C ALA A 378 14.10 -48.42 20.54
N SER A 379 13.62 -48.76 21.75
CA SER A 379 12.75 -47.88 22.53
C SER A 379 13.46 -46.60 22.93
N HIS A 380 14.71 -46.68 23.39
CA HIS A 380 15.52 -45.50 23.68
C HIS A 380 15.68 -44.58 22.45
N ALA A 381 15.96 -45.13 21.26
CA ALA A 381 16.07 -44.32 20.04
C ALA A 381 14.73 -43.66 19.64
N THR A 382 13.62 -44.37 19.83
CA THR A 382 12.27 -43.83 19.58
C THR A 382 11.95 -42.68 20.54
N VAL A 383 12.24 -42.82 21.83
CA VAL A 383 11.99 -41.77 22.84
C VAL A 383 12.92 -40.58 22.63
N GLN A 384 14.18 -40.79 22.25
CA GLN A 384 15.10 -39.70 21.88
C GLN A 384 14.54 -38.88 20.72
N LYS A 385 14.03 -39.55 19.68
CA LYS A 385 13.40 -38.86 18.55
C LYS A 385 12.11 -38.15 18.96
N MET A 386 11.32 -38.75 19.85
CA MET A 386 10.11 -38.13 20.39
C MET A 386 10.44 -36.82 21.12
N ARG A 387 11.50 -36.81 21.92
CA ARG A 387 12.05 -35.63 22.61
C ARG A 387 12.49 -34.54 21.64
N ASP A 388 13.26 -34.89 20.61
CA ASP A 388 13.76 -33.91 19.64
C ASP A 388 12.61 -33.24 18.87
N ASP A 389 11.61 -34.03 18.49
CA ASP A 389 10.40 -33.54 17.84
C ASP A 389 9.54 -32.70 18.79
N TRP A 390 9.45 -33.07 20.08
CA TRP A 390 8.70 -32.36 21.12
C TRP A 390 9.27 -30.96 21.37
N ASP A 391 10.60 -30.85 21.53
CA ASP A 391 11.31 -29.57 21.65
C ASP A 391 11.08 -28.68 20.42
N ALA A 392 11.11 -29.27 19.22
CA ALA A 392 10.90 -28.53 17.98
C ALA A 392 9.49 -27.92 17.87
N ASP A 393 8.47 -28.64 18.37
CA ASP A 393 7.06 -28.23 18.34
C ASP A 393 6.64 -27.37 19.55
N ALA A 394 7.46 -27.29 20.61
CA ALA A 394 7.11 -26.71 21.91
C ALA A 394 6.44 -25.33 21.83
N THR A 395 7.13 -24.38 21.19
CA THR A 395 6.62 -23.01 20.98
C THR A 395 5.27 -22.95 20.26
N SER A 396 5.01 -23.86 19.31
CA SER A 396 3.78 -23.88 18.51
C SER A 396 2.60 -24.54 19.24
N LEU A 397 2.85 -25.56 20.06
CA LEU A 397 1.84 -26.25 20.87
C LEU A 397 1.49 -25.45 22.14
N GLN A 398 2.48 -24.84 22.77
CA GLN A 398 2.28 -23.94 23.92
C GLN A 398 1.39 -22.75 23.57
N ALA A 399 1.52 -22.21 22.35
CA ALA A 399 0.70 -21.12 21.85
C ALA A 399 -0.78 -21.52 21.64
N VAL A 400 -1.07 -22.81 21.41
CA VAL A 400 -2.45 -23.33 21.31
C VAL A 400 -3.09 -23.35 22.70
N ASN A 401 -2.41 -23.97 23.67
CA ASN A 401 -2.92 -24.09 25.04
C ASN A 401 -1.77 -24.30 26.04
N ASN A 402 -1.32 -23.20 26.66
CA ASN A 402 -0.19 -23.21 27.59
C ASN A 402 -0.42 -24.11 28.82
N THR A 403 -1.66 -24.20 29.32
CA THR A 403 -1.99 -25.03 30.48
C THR A 403 -1.85 -26.51 30.16
N THR A 404 -2.42 -26.94 29.03
CA THR A 404 -2.29 -28.34 28.56
C THR A 404 -0.85 -28.66 28.19
N TRP A 405 -0.14 -27.74 27.54
CA TRP A 405 1.29 -27.89 27.24
C TRP A 405 2.09 -28.14 28.51
N THR A 406 1.98 -27.28 29.51
CA THR A 406 2.75 -27.39 30.77
C THR A 406 2.51 -28.72 31.48
N LEU A 407 1.27 -29.22 31.47
CA LEU A 407 0.94 -30.53 32.03
C LEU A 407 1.64 -31.65 31.27
N LEU A 408 1.54 -31.68 29.95
CA LEU A 408 2.11 -32.73 29.12
C LEU A 408 3.63 -32.68 29.07
N ASP A 409 4.21 -31.49 29.15
CA ASP A 409 5.65 -31.27 29.23
C ASP A 409 6.24 -31.88 30.50
N HIS A 410 5.55 -31.69 31.64
CA HIS A 410 5.91 -32.38 32.89
C HIS A 410 5.83 -33.92 32.76
N GLN A 411 4.84 -34.45 32.03
CA GLN A 411 4.76 -35.90 31.80
C GLN A 411 5.86 -36.40 30.85
N MET A 412 6.22 -35.59 29.85
CA MET A 412 7.34 -35.86 28.96
C MET A 412 8.64 -35.94 29.76
N ASP A 413 8.89 -34.99 30.68
CA ASP A 413 10.08 -34.99 31.54
C ASP A 413 10.23 -36.27 32.37
N GLU A 414 9.14 -36.79 32.93
CA GLU A 414 9.16 -38.05 33.68
C GLU A 414 9.50 -39.25 32.76
N VAL A 415 9.03 -39.25 31.51
CA VAL A 415 9.44 -40.24 30.50
C VAL A 415 10.93 -40.11 30.20
N LEU A 416 11.45 -38.92 29.92
CA LEU A 416 12.87 -38.73 29.59
C LEU A 416 13.78 -39.14 30.74
N ARG A 417 13.37 -38.83 31.97
CA ARG A 417 14.06 -39.26 33.19
C ARG A 417 14.08 -40.78 33.33
N ALA A 418 12.99 -41.48 33.03
CA ALA A 418 12.93 -42.94 33.05
C ALA A 418 13.88 -43.59 32.03
N TYR A 419 14.08 -42.94 30.87
CA TYR A 419 15.01 -43.40 29.84
C TYR A 419 16.45 -42.87 30.01
N ALA A 420 16.70 -42.01 31.01
CA ALA A 420 17.95 -41.27 31.20
C ALA A 420 18.38 -40.42 29.98
N ILE A 421 17.42 -39.96 29.19
CA ILE A 421 17.62 -39.03 28.08
C ILE A 421 17.75 -37.62 28.67
N ASP A 422 18.76 -36.85 28.23
CA ASP A 422 19.16 -35.54 28.77
C ASP A 422 19.57 -35.51 30.25
N HIS A 423 19.68 -36.69 30.88
CA HIS A 423 19.98 -36.84 32.30
C HIS A 423 21.22 -37.72 32.51
N GLY A 424 22.39 -37.23 32.04
CA GLY A 424 23.65 -37.98 31.99
C GLY A 424 24.20 -38.51 33.33
N ASN A 425 23.58 -38.17 34.45
CA ASN A 425 23.96 -38.63 35.80
C ASN A 425 23.02 -39.71 36.36
N ILE A 426 21.99 -40.12 35.63
CA ILE A 426 20.96 -41.09 36.07
C ILE A 426 21.05 -42.35 35.19
N GLN A 427 20.83 -43.53 35.77
CA GLN A 427 20.72 -44.77 35.01
C GLN A 427 19.27 -45.00 34.58
N PRO A 428 19.03 -45.56 33.37
CA PRO A 428 17.68 -45.89 32.92
C PRO A 428 16.99 -46.82 33.92
N VAL A 429 15.69 -46.58 34.18
CA VAL A 429 14.89 -47.44 35.06
C VAL A 429 14.51 -48.74 34.33
N SER A 430 13.84 -49.67 35.02
CA SER A 430 13.42 -50.93 34.41
C SER A 430 12.43 -50.70 33.26
N ALA A 431 12.40 -51.60 32.27
CA ALA A 431 11.49 -51.52 31.13
C ALA A 431 10.01 -51.43 31.55
N ALA A 432 9.63 -52.07 32.67
CA ALA A 432 8.28 -52.00 33.22
C ALA A 432 7.92 -50.60 33.76
N GLU A 433 8.90 -49.87 34.33
CA GLU A 433 8.67 -48.51 34.79
C GLU A 433 8.74 -47.50 33.63
N GLN A 434 9.57 -47.75 32.62
CA GLN A 434 9.58 -46.98 31.35
C GLN A 434 8.23 -47.07 30.62
N GLU A 435 7.70 -48.29 30.50
CA GLU A 435 6.38 -48.56 29.92
C GLU A 435 5.28 -47.77 30.67
N LYS A 436 5.30 -47.81 32.00
CA LYS A 436 4.31 -47.13 32.83
C LYS A 436 4.29 -45.60 32.63
N GLN A 437 5.46 -44.97 32.51
CA GLN A 437 5.55 -43.53 32.24
C GLN A 437 5.01 -43.19 30.85
N LEU A 438 5.32 -44.01 29.83
CA LEU A 438 4.78 -43.85 28.48
C LEU A 438 3.27 -44.06 28.42
N GLU A 439 2.71 -45.00 29.18
CA GLU A 439 1.26 -45.21 29.26
C GLU A 439 0.54 -44.02 29.91
N THR A 440 1.17 -43.37 30.89
CA THR A 440 0.64 -42.16 31.53
C THR A 440 0.64 -40.99 30.55
N LEU A 441 1.76 -40.73 29.86
CA LEU A 441 1.84 -39.72 28.80
C LEU A 441 0.81 -39.98 27.69
N LEU A 442 0.65 -41.23 27.24
CA LEU A 442 -0.33 -41.59 26.21
C LEU A 442 -1.77 -41.35 26.67
N GLY A 443 -2.09 -41.63 27.92
CA GLY A 443 -3.40 -41.36 28.52
C GLY A 443 -3.70 -39.86 28.61
N ASP A 444 -2.71 -39.05 28.98
CA ASP A 444 -2.85 -37.60 29.07
C ASP A 444 -2.97 -36.95 27.69
N LEU A 445 -2.21 -37.43 26.69
CA LEU A 445 -2.33 -37.00 25.28
C LEU A 445 -3.74 -37.25 24.70
N GLN A 446 -4.42 -38.31 25.13
CA GLN A 446 -5.77 -38.67 24.64
C GLN A 446 -6.92 -37.99 25.39
N SER A 447 -6.72 -37.72 26.67
CA SER A 447 -7.74 -37.15 27.54
C SER A 447 -7.80 -35.62 27.48
N HIS A 448 -6.67 -34.96 27.20
CA HIS A 448 -6.60 -33.51 27.11
C HIS A 448 -6.78 -33.06 25.66
N ARG A 449 -7.70 -32.13 25.42
CA ARG A 449 -7.79 -31.43 24.14
C ARG A 449 -6.80 -30.28 24.17
N PHE A 450 -5.80 -30.32 23.29
CA PHE A 450 -5.01 -29.14 22.96
C PHE A 450 -5.91 -28.05 22.38
#